data_AF-A0A822HEC4-F1
#
_entry.id   AF-A0A822HEC4-F1
#
_cell.length_a   1.000
_cell.length_b   1.000
_cell.length_c   1.000
_cell.angle_alpha   90.00
_cell.angle_beta   90.00
_cell.angle_gamma   90.00
#
_symmetry.space_group_name_H-M   'P 1'
#
loop_
_entity.id
_entity.type
_entity.pdbx_description
1 polymer ?
#
loop_
_entity_poly.entity_id
_entity_poly.type
_entity_poly.pdbx_seq_one_letter_code
_entity_poly.pdbx_strand_id
1 'polypeptide(L)' 'MQSTIEKLREYCETDYRSLHEVIKLWTNVLSKCDLSILGDEKWSVLEQVFKSSLLCSNSYIARECLQQLNKYFS' A
#
# COMPACT_ATOMS: atom_id res chain seq x y z
N MET A 1 -2.16 15.71 -14.00
CA MET A 1 -1.34 14.60 -13.45
C MET A 1 -2.18 13.95 -12.37
N GLN A 2 -2.73 12.76 -12.60
CA GLN A 2 -3.45 12.02 -11.56
C GLN A 2 -2.52 11.71 -10.39
N SER A 3 -3.02 11.91 -9.18
CA SER A 3 -2.32 11.59 -7.94
C SER A 3 -2.12 10.09 -7.82
N THR A 4 -0.95 9.65 -7.32
CA THR A 4 -0.66 8.23 -7.04
C THR A 4 -1.73 7.59 -6.13
N ILE A 5 -2.35 8.38 -5.27
CA ILE A 5 -3.43 7.95 -4.37
C ILE A 5 -4.72 7.67 -5.14
N GLU A 6 -5.03 8.47 -6.16
CA GLU A 6 -6.21 8.24 -7.01
C GLU A 6 -6.10 6.90 -7.75
N LYS A 7 -4.90 6.58 -8.24
CA LYS A 7 -4.63 5.26 -8.86
C LYS A 7 -4.78 4.11 -7.87
N LEU A 8 -4.31 4.28 -6.62
CA LEU A 8 -4.49 3.27 -5.57
C LEU A 8 -5.97 3.02 -5.29
N ARG A 9 -6.79 4.08 -5.22
CA ARG A 9 -8.25 3.94 -5.02
C ARG A 9 -8.92 3.17 -6.17
N GLU A 10 -8.46 3.35 -7.40
CA GLU A 10 -8.98 2.60 -8.56
C GLU A 10 -8.62 1.10 -8.53
N TYR A 11 -7.54 0.71 -7.83
CA TYR A 11 -7.08 -0.68 -7.75
C TYR A 11 -7.77 -1.54 -6.69
N CYS A 12 -8.95 -1.15 -6.21
CA CYS A 12 -9.59 -1.81 -5.06
C CYS A 12 -10.22 -3.18 -5.33
N GLU A 13 -10.24 -3.70 -6.57
CA GLU A 13 -10.87 -5.00 -6.87
C GLU A 13 -10.00 -5.90 -7.78
N THR A 14 -9.49 -6.99 -7.21
CA THR A 14 -9.28 -8.31 -7.83
C THR A 14 -8.67 -8.45 -9.24
N ASP A 15 -7.79 -7.55 -9.68
CA ASP A 15 -6.94 -7.79 -10.87
C ASP A 15 -5.49 -8.04 -10.44
N TYR A 16 -4.93 -9.20 -10.79
CA TYR A 16 -3.52 -9.53 -10.48
C TYR A 16 -2.52 -8.49 -11.04
N ARG A 17 -2.88 -7.81 -12.14
CA ARG A 17 -2.11 -6.68 -12.69
C ARG A 17 -2.18 -5.45 -11.80
N SER A 18 -3.32 -5.18 -11.16
CA SER A 18 -3.46 -4.07 -10.23
C SER A 18 -2.65 -4.32 -8.95
N LEU A 19 -2.55 -5.57 -8.47
CA LEU A 19 -1.74 -5.93 -7.30
C LEU A 19 -0.24 -5.67 -7.51
N HIS A 20 0.30 -6.04 -8.68
CA HIS A 20 1.70 -5.77 -9.01
C HIS A 20 1.97 -4.26 -9.08
N GLU A 21 1.03 -3.49 -9.62
CA GLU A 21 1.20 -2.06 -9.76
C GLU A 21 1.06 -1.33 -8.41
N VAL A 22 0.22 -1.82 -7.49
CA VAL A 22 0.18 -1.38 -6.10
C VAL A 22 1.54 -1.59 -5.42
N ILE A 23 2.16 -2.77 -5.58
CA ILE A 23 3.47 -3.08 -5.00
C ILE A 23 4.59 -2.21 -5.60
N LYS A 24 4.52 -1.96 -6.91
CA LYS A 24 5.47 -1.08 -7.60
C LYS A 24 5.31 0.38 -7.18
N LEU A 25 4.08 0.88 -7.01
CA LEU A 25 3.82 2.23 -6.50
C LEU A 25 4.31 2.38 -5.06
N TRP A 26 4.13 1.35 -4.22
CA TRP A 26 4.69 1.34 -2.88
C TRP A 26 6.21 1.44 -2.88
N THR A 27 6.88 0.54 -3.61
CA THR A 27 8.35 0.44 -3.63
C THR A 27 9.01 1.68 -4.23
N ASN A 28 8.40 2.27 -5.27
CA ASN A 28 9.02 3.38 -5.98
C ASN A 28 8.71 4.74 -5.38
N VAL A 29 7.52 4.91 -4.82
CA VAL A 29 6.99 6.21 -4.38
C VAL A 29 6.68 6.19 -2.89
N LEU A 30 5.68 5.39 -2.47
CA LEU A 30 5.06 5.57 -1.15
C LEU A 30 6.01 5.24 0.01
N SER A 31 6.84 4.20 -0.13
CA SER A 31 7.87 3.83 0.87
C SER A 31 8.94 4.90 1.09
N LYS A 32 9.08 5.86 0.15
CA LYS A 32 10.04 6.96 0.22
C LYS A 32 9.39 8.29 0.62
N CYS A 33 8.06 8.33 0.67
CA CYS A 33 7.30 9.51 1.04
C CYS A 33 6.96 9.48 2.53
N ASP A 34 6.82 10.66 3.13
CA ASP A 34 6.22 10.76 4.45
C ASP A 34 4.72 10.47 4.34
N LEU A 35 4.29 9.30 4.82
CA LEU A 35 2.89 8.88 4.80
C LEU A 35 2.01 9.70 5.77
N SER A 36 2.59 10.53 6.63
CA SER A 36 1.84 11.43 7.51
C SER A 36 0.97 12.43 6.72
N ILE A 37 1.39 12.80 5.51
CA ILE A 37 0.67 13.73 4.62
C ILE A 37 -0.69 13.20 4.18
N LEU A 38 -0.88 11.88 4.24
CA LEU A 38 -2.12 11.21 3.85
C LEU A 38 -3.17 11.19 4.96
N GLY A 39 -2.84 11.67 6.16
CA GLY A 39 -3.75 11.65 7.31
C GLY A 39 -4.22 10.24 7.64
N ASP A 40 -5.52 10.04 7.71
CA ASP A 40 -6.13 8.73 7.99
C ASP A 40 -6.09 7.77 6.78
N GLU A 41 -5.97 8.30 5.56
CA GLU A 41 -5.95 7.47 4.34
C GLU A 41 -4.71 6.59 4.25
N LYS A 42 -3.63 6.94 4.97
CA LYS A 42 -2.42 6.11 5.02
C LYS A 42 -2.70 4.69 5.49
N TRP A 43 -3.70 4.50 6.36
CA TRP A 43 -4.03 3.19 6.90
C TRP A 43 -4.69 2.30 5.84
N SER A 44 -5.62 2.87 5.07
CA SER A 44 -6.24 2.19 3.93
C SER A 44 -5.21 1.83 2.86
N VAL A 45 -4.25 2.73 2.59
CA VAL A 45 -3.13 2.47 1.67
C VAL A 45 -2.23 1.34 2.19
N LEU A 46 -1.85 1.37 3.46
CA LEU A 46 -1.06 0.32 4.10
C LEU A 46 -1.76 -1.04 4.07
N GLU A 47 -3.06 -1.07 4.34
CA GLU A 47 -3.86 -2.29 4.27
C GLU A 47 -3.94 -2.85 2.83
N GLN A 48 -4.13 -1.97 1.84
CA GLN A 48 -4.17 -2.38 0.44
C GLN A 48 -2.83 -2.94 -0.04
N VAL A 49 -1.72 -2.32 0.35
CA VAL A 49 -0.36 -2.80 0.04
C VAL A 49 -0.06 -4.10 0.78
N PHE A 50 -0.51 -4.23 2.02
CA PHE A 50 -0.41 -5.47 2.78
C PHE A 50 -1.14 -6.63 2.09
N LYS A 51 -2.42 -6.45 1.72
CA LYS A 51 -3.19 -7.49 1.00
C LYS A 51 -2.55 -7.85 -0.34
N SER A 52 -2.11 -6.84 -1.10
CA SER A 52 -1.45 -7.05 -2.39
C SER A 52 -0.12 -7.78 -2.25
N SER A 53 0.66 -7.47 -1.21
CA SER A 53 1.96 -8.10 -0.97
C SER A 53 1.81 -9.56 -0.54
N LEU A 54 0.79 -9.90 0.24
CA LEU A 54 0.46 -11.30 0.54
C LEU A 54 0.11 -12.08 -0.75
N LEU A 55 -0.73 -11.51 -1.61
CA LEU A 55 -1.15 -12.15 -2.86
C LEU A 55 0.01 -12.28 -3.87
N CYS A 56 0.95 -11.35 -3.87
CA CYS A 56 2.17 -11.42 -4.67
C CYS A 56 3.31 -12.20 -4.00
N SER A 57 3.08 -12.86 -2.86
CA SER A 57 4.11 -13.58 -2.08
C SER A 57 5.33 -12.71 -1.70
N ASN A 58 5.15 -11.40 -1.54
CA ASN A 58 6.19 -10.46 -1.12
C ASN A 58 6.15 -10.24 0.39
N SER A 59 6.70 -11.20 1.14
CA SER A 59 6.67 -11.22 2.60
C SER A 59 7.41 -10.06 3.27
N TYR A 60 8.37 -9.44 2.58
CA TYR A 60 9.12 -8.30 3.10
C TYR A 60 8.22 -7.07 3.24
N ILE A 61 7.55 -6.68 2.14
CA ILE A 61 6.62 -5.56 2.13
C ILE A 61 5.43 -5.83 3.05
N ALA A 62 4.91 -7.07 3.05
CA ALA A 62 3.83 -7.45 3.95
C ALA A 62 4.20 -7.24 5.42
N ARG A 63 5.42 -7.62 5.83
CA ARG A 63 5.90 -7.43 7.20
C ARG A 63 6.06 -5.95 7.54
N GLU A 64 6.58 -5.14 6.62
CA GLU A 64 6.75 -3.70 6.82
C GLU A 64 5.40 -3.01 7.04
N CYS A 65 4.41 -3.27 6.18
CA CYS A 65 3.07 -2.71 6.32
C CYS A 65 2.41 -3.17 7.63
N LEU A 66 2.55 -4.45 7.99
CA LEU A 66 1.99 -5.00 9.23
C LEU A 66 2.60 -4.36 10.48
N GLN A 67 3.91 -4.10 10.50
CA GLN A 67 4.55 -3.41 11.62
C GLN A 67 4.03 -1.98 11.80
N GLN A 68 3.78 -1.28 10.70
CA GLN A 68 3.23 0.08 10.74
C GLN A 68 1.76 0.08 11.19
N LEU A 69 0.95 -0.87 10.70
CA LEU A 69 -0.44 -1.04 11.12
C LEU A 69 -0.54 -1.42 12.61
N ASN A 70 0.29 -2.35 13.08
CA ASN A 70 0.29 -2.77 14.49
C ASN A 70 0.65 -1.63 15.45
N LYS A 71 1.51 -0.69 15.05
CA LYS A 71 1.83 0.49 15.87
C LYS A 71 0.65 1.44 16.08
N TYR A 72 -0.37 1.38 15.22
CA TYR A 72 -1.56 2.24 15.33
C TYR A 72 -2.71 1.58 16.07
N PHE A 73 -2.86 0.26 15.93
CA PHE A 73 -3.92 -0.51 16.57
C PHE A 73 -3.52 -1.15 17.91
N SER A 74 -2.28 -0.96 18.38
CA SER A 74 -1.83 -1.35 19.74
C SER A 74 -1.95 -0.23 20.76
#